data_AF-A0A2D4PSL4-F1
#
_entry.id   AF-A0A2D4PSL4-F1
#
_cell.length_a   1.000
_cell.length_b   1.000
_cell.length_c   1.000
_cell.angle_alpha   90.00
_cell.angle_beta   90.00
_cell.angle_gamma   90.00
#
_symmetry.space_group_name_H-M   'P 1'
#
loop_
_entity.id
_entity.type
_entity.pdbx_description
1 polymer ?
#
loop_
_entity_poly.entity_id
_entity_poly.type
_entity_poly.pdbx_seq_one_letter_code
_entity_poly.pdbx_strand_id
1 'polypeptide(L)'
;EEMVEAAGEDERELAAEMAAAFLNENLPESIFGAPKAGNGQWASVVRVMNPIQGNTLDLVQLEQNEAAFSVAVCRFANTGDDWHVLVGVAKDLILNPRSVAGGFVYTYKLVNNGEKLEFLHKTPVEEVPAAIAPFQGRVLIGVGKLLRVYDLGKKKLLRKCENKHIANSICG
;
A
#
# COMPACT_ATOMS: atom_id res chain seq x y z
N GLU A 1 22.87 -15.02 10.79
CA GLU A 1 24.21 -14.53 11.19
C GLU A 1 24.33 -14.42 12.72
N GLU A 2 23.41 -13.73 13.41
CA GLU A 2 23.45 -13.63 14.89
C GLU A 2 23.52 -14.98 15.64
N MET A 3 22.80 -16.01 15.20
CA MET A 3 22.84 -17.35 15.84
C MET A 3 24.20 -18.06 15.73
N VAL A 4 24.98 -17.78 14.68
CA VAL A 4 26.29 -18.41 14.42
C VAL A 4 27.43 -17.64 15.09
N GLU A 5 27.22 -16.35 15.39
CA GLU A 5 28.15 -15.54 16.17
C GLU A 5 28.00 -15.76 17.68
N ALA A 6 26.80 -16.11 18.15
CA ALA A 6 26.54 -16.37 19.57
C ALA A 6 26.92 -17.80 20.03
N ALA A 7 27.22 -18.70 19.09
CA ALA A 7 27.58 -20.09 19.39
C ALA A 7 29.08 -20.23 19.74
N GLY A 8 29.39 -21.08 20.73
CA GLY A 8 30.77 -21.48 21.02
C GLY A 8 31.42 -22.20 19.85
N GLU A 9 32.76 -22.24 19.78
CA GLU A 9 33.51 -22.83 18.65
C GLU A 9 33.06 -24.27 18.31
N ASP A 10 32.66 -25.06 19.32
CA ASP A 10 32.23 -26.46 19.16
C ASP A 10 30.78 -26.63 18.65
N GLU A 11 29.93 -25.59 18.74
CA GLU A 11 28.50 -25.66 18.35
C GLU A 11 28.19 -24.87 17.08
N ARG A 12 29.20 -24.20 16.51
CA ARG A 12 29.05 -23.26 15.40
C ARG A 12 28.62 -23.92 14.10
N GLU A 13 29.09 -25.14 13.85
CA GLU A 13 28.74 -25.94 12.67
C GLU A 13 27.29 -26.44 12.76
N LEU A 14 26.87 -26.92 13.95
CA LEU A 14 25.49 -27.33 14.23
C LEU A 14 24.51 -26.14 14.15
N ALA A 15 24.91 -24.98 14.67
CA ALA A 15 24.14 -23.74 14.58
C ALA A 15 24.01 -23.25 13.12
N ALA A 16 25.06 -23.41 12.31
CA ALA A 16 25.01 -23.08 10.89
C ALA A 16 24.08 -24.02 10.11
N GLU A 17 24.11 -25.32 10.40
CA GLU A 17 23.18 -26.29 9.80
C GLU A 17 21.73 -26.01 10.19
N MET A 18 21.46 -25.75 11.48
CA MET A 18 20.11 -25.38 11.95
C MET A 18 19.62 -24.07 11.33
N ALA A 19 20.48 -23.05 11.23
CA ALA A 19 20.13 -21.78 10.58
C ALA A 19 19.86 -21.98 9.08
N ALA A 20 20.65 -22.81 8.40
CA ALA A 20 20.44 -23.12 6.99
C ALA A 20 19.13 -23.91 6.76
N ALA A 21 18.83 -24.88 7.62
CA ALA A 21 17.56 -25.60 7.58
C ALA A 21 16.37 -24.66 7.82
N PHE A 22 16.47 -23.79 8.82
CA PHE A 22 15.43 -22.82 9.15
C PHE A 22 15.20 -21.80 8.02
N LEU A 23 16.25 -21.28 7.40
CA LEU A 23 16.15 -20.33 6.28
C LEU A 23 15.58 -20.97 5.01
N ASN A 24 15.80 -22.27 4.80
CA ASN A 24 15.27 -23.00 3.65
C ASN A 24 13.82 -23.46 3.84
N GLU A 25 13.32 -23.49 5.08
CA GLU A 25 11.98 -23.97 5.39
C GLU A 25 10.95 -22.84 5.29
N ASN A 26 10.47 -22.58 4.07
CA ASN A 26 9.34 -21.67 3.86
C ASN A 26 8.02 -22.46 3.91
N LEU A 27 7.48 -22.61 5.12
CA LEU A 27 6.24 -23.36 5.34
C LEU A 27 5.05 -22.68 4.64
N PRO A 28 4.19 -23.43 3.92
CA PRO A 28 3.02 -22.85 3.27
C PRO A 28 2.06 -22.19 4.28
N GLU A 29 1.97 -20.85 4.26
CA GLU A 29 1.13 -20.07 5.18
C GLU A 29 -0.35 -20.46 5.13
N SER A 30 -0.83 -20.95 3.99
CA SER A 30 -2.21 -21.44 3.84
C SER A 30 -2.53 -22.67 4.71
N ILE A 31 -1.50 -23.43 5.11
CA ILE A 31 -1.62 -24.64 5.92
C ILE A 31 -1.19 -24.35 7.37
N PHE A 32 -0.07 -23.66 7.55
CA PHE A 32 0.56 -23.43 8.86
C PHE A 32 0.14 -22.11 9.52
N GLY A 33 -0.59 -21.26 8.80
CA GLY A 33 -0.91 -19.90 9.20
C GLY A 33 0.19 -18.92 8.82
N ALA A 34 -0.20 -17.70 8.46
CA ALA A 34 0.75 -16.63 8.18
C ALA A 34 1.43 -16.15 9.47
N PRO A 35 2.75 -15.90 9.45
CA PRO A 35 3.44 -15.28 10.57
C PRO A 35 2.87 -13.87 10.80
N LYS A 36 2.29 -13.65 11.98
CA LYS A 36 1.68 -12.35 12.33
C LYS A 36 2.69 -11.49 13.07
N ALA A 37 2.99 -10.34 12.51
CA ALA A 37 3.75 -9.30 13.20
C ALA A 37 2.93 -8.68 14.35
N GLY A 38 3.60 -7.98 15.26
CA GLY A 38 2.98 -7.38 16.45
C GLY A 38 1.98 -6.25 16.16
N ASN A 39 1.40 -5.68 17.22
CA ASN A 39 0.47 -4.57 17.10
C ASN A 39 1.11 -3.37 16.36
N GLY A 40 0.33 -2.72 15.48
CA GLY A 40 0.77 -1.59 14.65
C GLY A 40 1.58 -1.99 13.41
N GLN A 41 1.78 -3.28 13.17
CA GLN A 41 2.47 -3.78 11.98
C GLN A 41 1.48 -4.05 10.85
N TRP A 42 1.81 -3.61 9.65
CA TRP A 42 0.98 -3.80 8.46
C TRP A 42 1.80 -4.28 7.27
N ALA A 43 1.18 -5.12 6.47
CA ALA A 43 1.65 -5.53 5.16
C ALA A 43 0.51 -5.37 4.16
N SER A 44 0.80 -4.80 3.00
CA SER A 44 -0.19 -4.56 1.96
C SER A 44 0.44 -4.70 0.59
N VAL A 45 -0.35 -5.17 -0.36
CA VAL A 45 0.10 -5.47 -1.72
C VAL A 45 -0.99 -5.02 -2.69
N VAL A 46 -0.57 -4.40 -3.79
CA VAL A 46 -1.46 -4.05 -4.90
C VAL A 46 -1.26 -5.10 -5.99
N ARG A 47 -2.36 -5.70 -6.46
CA ARG A 47 -2.33 -6.77 -7.46
C ARG A 47 -3.20 -6.42 -8.66
N VAL A 48 -2.63 -6.55 -9.85
CA VAL A 48 -3.38 -6.60 -11.10
C VAL A 48 -3.61 -8.07 -11.43
N MET A 49 -4.86 -8.46 -11.59
CA MET A 49 -5.27 -9.84 -11.84
C MET A 49 -6.07 -9.92 -13.13
N ASN A 50 -5.78 -10.92 -13.97
CA ASN A 50 -6.65 -11.28 -15.07
C ASN A 50 -7.87 -12.04 -14.53
N PRO A 51 -9.10 -11.52 -14.67
CA PRO A 51 -10.28 -12.17 -14.11
C PRO A 51 -10.68 -13.45 -14.86
N ILE A 52 -10.19 -13.67 -16.08
CA ILE A 52 -10.53 -14.85 -16.89
C ILE A 52 -9.70 -16.06 -16.48
N GLN A 53 -8.38 -15.86 -16.32
CA GLN A 53 -7.43 -16.95 -16.01
C GLN A 53 -7.10 -17.03 -14.52
N GLY A 54 -7.36 -15.97 -13.75
CA GLY A 54 -7.01 -15.89 -12.32
C GLY A 54 -5.52 -15.69 -12.05
N ASN A 55 -4.69 -15.50 -13.08
CA ASN A 55 -3.27 -15.22 -12.90
C ASN A 55 -3.04 -13.75 -12.52
N THR A 56 -2.00 -13.55 -11.70
CA THR A 56 -1.48 -12.23 -11.38
C THR A 56 -0.67 -11.72 -12.58
N LEU A 57 -1.02 -10.52 -13.06
CA LEU A 57 -0.33 -9.84 -14.15
C LEU A 57 0.79 -8.94 -13.61
N ASP A 58 0.51 -8.25 -12.51
CA ASP A 58 1.48 -7.40 -11.82
C ASP A 58 1.23 -7.41 -10.31
N LEU A 59 2.31 -7.27 -9.54
CA LEU A 59 2.30 -7.36 -8.09
C LEU A 59 3.24 -6.32 -7.50
N VAL A 60 2.69 -5.34 -6.81
CA VAL A 60 3.44 -4.28 -6.15
C VAL A 60 3.35 -4.46 -4.65
N GLN A 61 4.47 -4.84 -4.03
CA GLN A 61 4.59 -4.92 -2.57
C GLN A 61 4.78 -3.51 -2.01
N LEU A 62 3.97 -3.13 -1.02
CA LEU A 62 4.13 -1.86 -0.32
C LEU A 62 5.14 -2.00 0.82
N GLU A 63 5.64 -0.85 1.29
CA GLU A 63 6.61 -0.77 2.37
C GLU A 63 6.06 -1.30 3.71
N GLN A 64 6.96 -1.64 4.64
CA GLN A 64 6.58 -2.03 6.00
C GLN A 64 5.71 -0.95 6.65
N ASN A 65 4.64 -1.36 7.35
CA ASN A 65 3.66 -0.51 8.01
C ASN A 65 2.88 0.42 7.08
N GLU A 66 2.80 0.08 5.80
CA GLU A 66 1.88 0.72 4.86
C GLU A 66 0.65 -0.16 4.62
N ALA A 67 -0.52 0.40 4.89
CA ALA A 67 -1.80 -0.29 4.76
C ALA A 67 -2.69 0.42 3.74
N ALA A 68 -2.96 -0.21 2.59
CA ALA A 68 -3.88 0.32 1.60
C ALA A 68 -5.34 0.13 2.04
N PHE A 69 -6.15 1.19 1.94
CA PHE A 69 -7.57 1.21 2.34
C PHE A 69 -8.52 1.61 1.21
N SER A 70 -8.01 2.26 0.16
CA SER A 70 -8.84 2.66 -0.97
C SER A 70 -8.08 2.54 -2.28
N VAL A 71 -8.79 2.26 -3.37
CA VAL A 71 -8.23 2.16 -4.71
C VAL A 71 -9.23 2.67 -5.73
N ALA A 72 -8.75 3.39 -6.75
CA ALA A 72 -9.57 3.78 -7.89
C ALA A 72 -8.75 3.81 -9.17
N VAL A 73 -9.39 3.40 -10.27
CA VAL A 73 -8.88 3.58 -11.63
C VAL A 73 -9.57 4.78 -12.24
N CYS A 74 -8.81 5.75 -12.75
CA CYS A 74 -9.39 6.97 -13.33
C CYS A 74 -8.54 7.56 -14.46
N ARG A 75 -9.11 8.54 -15.15
CA ARG A 75 -8.42 9.43 -16.09
C ARG A 75 -8.47 10.85 -15.58
N PHE A 76 -7.42 11.61 -15.81
CA PHE A 76 -7.37 13.04 -15.53
C PHE A 76 -7.56 13.84 -16.82
N ALA A 77 -8.32 14.93 -16.77
CA ALA A 77 -8.56 15.77 -17.94
C ALA A 77 -7.28 16.44 -18.47
N ASN A 78 -6.24 16.55 -17.65
CA ASN A 78 -4.99 17.22 -18.00
C ASN A 78 -3.91 16.28 -18.58
N THR A 79 -4.17 14.96 -18.69
CA THR A 79 -3.19 13.97 -19.18
C THR A 79 -3.61 13.21 -20.43
N GLY A 80 -4.71 13.60 -21.08
CA GLY A 80 -5.25 12.87 -22.23
C GLY A 80 -5.92 11.55 -21.81
N ASP A 81 -5.73 10.49 -22.58
CA ASP A 81 -6.43 9.20 -22.43
C ASP A 81 -5.71 8.15 -21.56
N ASP A 82 -4.62 8.54 -20.90
CA ASP A 82 -3.86 7.66 -20.01
C ASP A 82 -4.67 7.27 -18.76
N TRP A 83 -4.73 5.96 -18.48
CA TRP A 83 -5.31 5.43 -17.25
C TRP A 83 -4.33 5.54 -16.08
N HIS A 84 -4.85 5.92 -14.93
CA HIS A 84 -4.12 6.03 -13.68
C HIS A 84 -4.79 5.19 -12.60
N VAL A 85 -3.98 4.61 -11.72
CA VAL A 85 -4.45 3.92 -10.51
C VAL A 85 -3.98 4.70 -9.31
N LEU A 86 -4.92 5.09 -8.46
CA LEU A 86 -4.63 5.73 -7.18
C LEU A 86 -4.88 4.72 -6.07
N VAL A 87 -3.95 4.64 -5.12
CA VAL A 87 -4.06 3.78 -3.95
C VAL A 87 -3.87 4.64 -2.70
N GLY A 88 -4.90 4.69 -1.86
CA GLY A 88 -4.88 5.39 -0.59
C GLY A 88 -4.34 4.50 0.51
N VAL A 89 -3.28 4.95 1.17
CA VAL A 89 -2.46 4.18 2.11
C VAL A 89 -2.34 4.92 3.45
N ALA A 90 -2.48 4.21 4.56
CA ALA A 90 -2.12 4.69 5.89
C ALA A 90 -0.69 4.28 6.25
N LYS A 91 -0.01 5.08 7.07
CA LYS A 91 1.32 4.78 7.61
C LYS A 91 1.27 4.72 9.14
N ASP A 92 1.82 3.62 9.69
CA ASP A 92 1.91 3.37 11.14
C ASP A 92 0.54 3.52 11.85
N LEU A 93 -0.49 2.91 11.27
CA LEU A 93 -1.84 2.91 11.83
C LEU A 93 -1.94 1.96 13.02
N ILE A 94 -2.29 2.48 14.18
CA ILE A 94 -2.70 1.71 15.36
C ILE A 94 -4.22 1.79 15.44
N LEU A 95 -4.89 0.64 15.51
CA LEU A 95 -6.36 0.59 15.53
C LEU A 95 -6.95 0.94 16.90
N ASN A 96 -6.30 0.49 17.98
CA ASN A 96 -6.82 0.65 19.34
C ASN A 96 -5.69 0.86 20.37
N PRO A 97 -5.66 2.01 21.09
CA PRO A 97 -6.41 3.23 20.78
C PRO A 97 -5.99 3.79 19.41
N ARG A 98 -6.93 4.38 18.67
CA ARG A 98 -6.68 4.83 17.30
C ARG A 98 -5.58 5.90 17.26
N SER A 99 -4.48 5.62 16.56
CA SER A 99 -3.42 6.58 16.25
C SER A 99 -2.84 6.29 14.86
N VAL A 100 -2.26 7.29 14.22
CA VAL A 100 -1.79 7.20 12.84
C VAL A 100 -0.73 8.27 12.62
N ALA A 101 0.38 7.91 11.99
CA ALA A 101 1.46 8.86 11.69
C ALA A 101 1.13 9.74 10.48
N GLY A 102 0.34 9.23 9.55
CA GLY A 102 -0.16 9.93 8.38
C GLY A 102 -0.62 8.95 7.31
N GLY A 103 -0.64 9.41 6.06
CA GLY A 103 -0.97 8.58 4.92
C GLY A 103 -0.28 9.02 3.64
N PHE A 104 -0.48 8.21 2.61
CA PHE A 104 0.01 8.46 1.27
C PHE A 104 -1.07 8.17 0.25
N VAL A 105 -1.05 8.90 -0.84
CA VAL A 105 -1.75 8.52 -2.06
C VAL A 105 -0.70 8.16 -3.09
N TYR A 106 -0.57 6.86 -3.36
CA TYR A 106 0.23 6.37 -4.47
C TYR A 106 -0.50 6.65 -5.77
N THR A 107 0.25 7.01 -6.80
CA THR A 107 -0.26 7.19 -8.15
C THR A 107 0.60 6.38 -9.10
N TYR A 108 -0.06 5.49 -9.83
CA TYR A 108 0.53 4.66 -10.87
C TYR A 108 -0.08 5.03 -12.21
N LYS A 109 0.73 4.93 -13.27
CA LYS A 109 0.24 4.85 -14.63
C LYS A 109 -0.09 3.39 -14.94
N LEU A 110 -1.27 3.14 -15.49
CA LEU A 110 -1.68 1.81 -15.92
C LEU A 110 -1.31 1.64 -17.40
N VAL A 111 -0.26 0.88 -17.66
CA VAL A 111 0.31 0.69 -19.00
C VAL A 111 0.02 -0.71 -19.54
N ASN A 112 0.48 -0.98 -20.76
CA ASN A 112 0.30 -2.28 -21.44
C ASN A 112 -1.15 -2.76 -21.40
N ASN A 113 -2.09 -1.87 -21.74
CA ASN A 113 -3.53 -2.18 -21.77
C ASN A 113 -4.11 -2.72 -20.45
N GLY A 114 -3.55 -2.33 -19.30
CA GLY A 114 -4.07 -2.76 -18.01
C GLY A 114 -3.24 -3.83 -17.31
N GLU A 115 -2.11 -4.24 -17.88
CA GLU A 115 -1.35 -5.37 -17.35
C GLU A 115 -0.24 -4.98 -16.36
N LYS A 116 0.21 -3.71 -16.36
CA LYS A 116 1.34 -3.27 -15.54
C LYS A 116 1.12 -1.90 -14.91
N LEU A 117 1.55 -1.75 -13.66
CA LEU A 117 1.57 -0.51 -12.90
C LEU A 117 2.97 0.11 -12.95
N GLU A 118 3.07 1.32 -13.48
CA GLU A 118 4.29 2.13 -13.44
C GLU A 118 4.16 3.20 -12.37
N PHE A 119 5.04 3.19 -11.38
CA PHE A 119 5.03 4.19 -10.31
C PHE A 119 5.29 5.60 -10.87
N LEU A 120 4.42 6.56 -10.53
CA LEU A 120 4.61 7.97 -10.89
C LEU A 120 5.10 8.79 -9.70
N HIS A 121 4.31 8.83 -8.63
CA HIS A 121 4.68 9.56 -7.42
C HIS A 121 3.86 9.11 -6.20
N LYS A 122 4.36 9.46 -5.02
CA LYS A 122 3.72 9.24 -3.72
C LYS A 122 3.41 10.58 -3.06
N THR A 123 2.13 10.91 -2.92
CA THR A 123 1.69 12.19 -2.34
C THR A 123 1.42 12.00 -0.84
N PRO A 124 2.17 12.66 0.06
CA PRO A 124 1.88 12.58 1.50
C PRO A 124 0.59 13.33 1.85
N VAL A 125 -0.16 12.77 2.79
CA VAL A 125 -1.35 13.35 3.42
C VAL A 125 -1.26 13.15 4.94
N GLU A 126 -1.94 14.00 5.69
CA GLU A 126 -1.86 14.04 7.14
C GLU A 126 -2.74 13.00 7.84
N GLU A 127 -3.65 12.35 7.10
CA GLU A 127 -4.52 11.31 7.63
C GLU A 127 -4.76 10.19 6.62
N VAL A 128 -5.41 9.10 7.02
CA VAL A 128 -5.77 7.96 6.17
C VAL A 128 -6.69 8.42 5.02
N PRO A 129 -6.24 8.29 3.75
CA PRO A 129 -7.08 8.51 2.58
C PRO A 129 -7.94 7.27 2.32
N ALA A 130 -9.02 7.10 3.08
CA ALA A 130 -9.86 5.90 3.07
C ALA A 130 -10.96 5.89 2.00
N ALA A 131 -11.07 6.92 1.16
CA ALA A 131 -12.00 6.96 0.04
C ALA A 131 -11.39 7.69 -1.16
N ILE A 132 -11.51 7.11 -2.36
CA ILE A 132 -11.05 7.71 -3.62
C ILE A 132 -12.13 7.49 -4.68
N ALA A 133 -12.56 8.56 -5.35
CA ALA A 133 -13.57 8.48 -6.41
C ALA A 133 -13.25 9.41 -7.58
N PRO A 134 -13.29 8.94 -8.84
CA PRO A 134 -13.17 9.81 -10.01
C PRO A 134 -14.34 10.81 -10.05
N PHE A 135 -14.04 12.08 -10.32
CA PHE A 135 -15.04 13.14 -10.37
C PHE A 135 -14.64 14.24 -11.37
N GLN A 136 -15.38 14.35 -12.47
CA GLN A 136 -15.23 15.42 -13.45
C GLN A 136 -13.78 15.64 -13.94
N GLY A 137 -13.12 14.56 -14.38
CA GLY A 137 -11.72 14.61 -14.87
C GLY A 137 -10.68 14.90 -13.79
N ARG A 138 -11.08 14.83 -12.52
CA ARG A 138 -10.28 14.97 -11.30
C ARG A 138 -10.62 13.81 -10.37
N VAL A 139 -10.11 13.85 -9.14
CA VAL A 139 -10.40 12.82 -8.13
C VAL A 139 -10.83 13.45 -6.82
N LEU A 140 -11.89 12.91 -6.22
CA LEU A 140 -12.29 13.17 -4.85
C LEU A 140 -11.55 12.21 -3.92
N ILE A 141 -10.92 12.73 -2.88
CA ILE A 141 -10.24 11.92 -1.86
C ILE A 141 -10.74 12.34 -0.48
N GLY A 142 -11.23 11.36 0.29
CA GLY A 142 -11.57 11.51 1.69
C GLY A 142 -10.36 11.20 2.56
N VAL A 143 -9.83 12.21 3.25
CA VAL A 143 -8.66 12.13 4.13
C VAL A 143 -9.11 12.40 5.56
N GLY A 144 -9.33 11.34 6.35
CA GLY A 144 -10.03 11.47 7.64
C GLY A 144 -11.39 12.14 7.45
N LYS A 145 -11.63 13.28 8.11
CA LYS A 145 -12.87 14.09 7.93
C LYS A 145 -12.84 15.07 6.76
N LEU A 146 -11.76 15.14 6.00
CA LEU A 146 -11.57 16.15 4.96
C LEU A 146 -11.94 15.57 3.61
N LEU A 147 -12.92 16.17 2.93
CA LEU A 147 -13.20 15.86 1.53
C LEU A 147 -12.44 16.82 0.63
N ARG A 148 -11.58 16.30 -0.24
CA ARG A 148 -10.72 17.10 -1.11
C ARG A 148 -10.92 16.75 -2.58
N VAL A 149 -10.87 17.77 -3.43
CA VAL A 149 -10.69 17.58 -4.88
C VAL A 149 -9.21 17.69 -5.19
N TYR A 150 -8.64 16.66 -5.80
CA TYR A 150 -7.27 16.63 -6.29
C TYR A 150 -7.24 16.57 -7.80
N ASP A 151 -6.17 17.14 -8.35
CA ASP A 151 -5.83 17.06 -9.76
C ASP A 151 -4.41 16.52 -9.91
N LEU A 152 -4.08 15.91 -11.04
CA LEU A 152 -2.77 15.31 -11.25
C LEU A 152 -1.69 16.39 -11.42
N GLY A 153 -0.56 16.20 -10.75
CA GLY A 153 0.63 17.02 -10.94
C GLY A 153 1.84 16.13 -11.20
N LYS A 154 2.89 16.68 -11.83
CA LYS A 154 4.07 15.88 -12.22
C LYS A 154 4.83 15.25 -11.05
N LYS A 155 4.79 15.88 -9.87
CA LYS A 155 5.54 15.43 -8.67
C LYS A 155 4.65 14.93 -7.54
N LYS A 156 3.38 15.34 -7.53
CA LYS A 156 2.37 15.02 -6.50
C LYS A 156 0.99 15.45 -6.98
N LEU A 157 -0.05 14.92 -6.34
CA LEU A 157 -1.42 15.40 -6.50
C LEU A 157 -1.56 16.82 -5.95
N LEU A 158 -2.25 17.68 -6.71
CA LEU A 158 -2.47 19.08 -6.37
C LEU A 158 -3.87 19.23 -5.79
N ARG A 159 -3.96 19.58 -4.50
CA ARG A 159 -5.23 19.89 -3.84
C ARG A 159 -5.84 21.16 -4.45
N LYS A 160 -7.02 21.05 -5.04
CA LYS A 160 -7.78 22.15 -5.66
C LYS A 160 -8.89 22.70 -4.78
N CYS A 161 -9.50 21.85 -3.96
CA CYS A 161 -10.58 22.21 -3.05
C CYS A 161 -10.53 21.33 -1.78
N GLU A 162 -11.11 21.81 -0.70
CA GLU A 162 -11.21 21.10 0.57
C GLU A 162 -12.48 21.52 1.33
N ASN A 163 -13.21 20.54 1.87
CA ASN A 163 -14.31 20.72 2.80
C ASN A 163 -13.96 20.07 4.15
N LYS A 164 -14.13 20.83 5.24
CA LYS A 164 -13.77 20.43 6.62
C LYS A 164 -14.98 20.19 7.53
N HIS A 165 -16.20 20.34 7.01
CA HIS A 165 -17.44 20.34 7.81
C HIS A 165 -18.05 18.96 8.00
N ILE A 166 -17.41 17.90 7.49
CA ILE A 166 -17.81 16.52 7.76
C ILE A 166 -17.41 16.17 9.19
N ALA A 167 -18.29 15.50 9.93
CA ALA A 167 -18.18 15.36 11.37
C ALA A 167 -16.99 14.51 11.83
N ASN A 168 -16.91 13.24 11.38
CA ASN A 168 -16.05 12.23 12.00
C ASN A 168 -14.92 11.74 11.09
N SER A 169 -15.23 10.86 10.15
CA SER A 169 -14.28 10.32 9.18
C SER A 169 -15.04 9.85 7.94
N ILE A 170 -14.39 9.94 6.79
CA ILE A 170 -14.87 9.42 5.52
C ILE A 170 -14.24 8.05 5.31
N CYS A 171 -15.06 7.06 4.99
CA CYS A 171 -14.66 5.74 4.50
C CYS A 171 -15.43 5.47 3.21
N GLY A 172 -14.80 4.77 2.26
CA GLY A 172 -15.35 4.48 0.94
C GLY A 172 -15.29 3.00 0.60
#